data_AF-A0A835G690-F1
#
_entry.id   AF-A0A835G690-F1
#
_cell.length_a   1.000
_cell.length_b   1.000
_cell.length_c   1.000
_cell.angle_alpha   90.00
_cell.angle_beta   90.00
_cell.angle_gamma   90.00
#
_symmetry.space_group_name_H-M   'P 1'
#
loop_
_entity.id
_entity.type
_entity.pdbx_description
1 polymer ?
#
loop_
_entity_poly.entity_id
_entity_poly.type
_entity_poly.pdbx_seq_one_letter_code
_entity_poly.pdbx_strand_id
1 'polypeptide(L)'
;NSLEDEVLLAKRYQMECIEETRVDPDIITKIKARSWNIPYSSLHLVKNWALCVMMKRGLMTKEGVYKLDIALKMVPRDERDAAEKIIDSCLSQKAIPAEDIALNFIQCYQKTRANYTVSIFI
;
A
#
# COMPACT_ATOMS: atom_id res chain seq x y z
N ASN A 1 22.17 -0.04 -7.90
CA ASN A 1 21.40 0.94 -8.71
C ASN A 1 20.19 1.28 -7.85
N SER A 2 20.04 2.50 -7.32
CA SER A 2 19.17 2.78 -6.18
C SER A 2 17.70 2.37 -6.37
N LEU A 3 17.20 2.41 -7.62
CA LEU A 3 15.85 1.98 -7.95
C LEU A 3 15.67 0.45 -7.85
N GLU A 4 16.66 -0.33 -8.29
CA GLU A 4 16.62 -1.80 -8.17
C GLU A 4 16.60 -2.23 -6.70
N ASP A 5 17.35 -1.52 -5.86
CA ASP A 5 17.43 -1.79 -4.43
C ASP A 5 16.07 -1.53 -3.73
N GLU A 6 15.34 -0.48 -4.12
CA GLU A 6 14.00 -0.19 -3.61
C GLU A 6 12.95 -1.23 -4.05
N VAL A 7 13.01 -1.67 -5.31
CA VAL A 7 12.13 -2.73 -5.84
C VAL A 7 12.35 -4.03 -5.09
N LEU A 8 13.61 -4.41 -4.85
CA LEU A 8 13.96 -5.62 -4.10
C LEU A 8 13.50 -5.54 -2.64
N LEU A 9 13.70 -4.38 -1.99
CA LEU A 9 13.29 -4.16 -0.61
C LEU A 9 11.78 -4.27 -0.46
N ALA A 10 11.02 -3.70 -1.37
CA ALA A 10 9.57 -3.76 -1.28
C ALA A 10 9.01 -5.15 -1.60
N LYS A 11 9.62 -5.91 -2.51
CA LYS A 11 9.29 -7.34 -2.69
C LYS A 11 9.52 -8.13 -1.41
N ARG A 12 10.64 -7.87 -0.71
CA ARG A 12 10.94 -8.50 0.59
C ARG A 12 9.86 -8.20 1.62
N TYR A 13 9.48 -6.93 1.81
CA TYR A 13 8.43 -6.56 2.75
C TYR A 13 7.09 -7.22 2.47
N GLN A 14 6.76 -7.43 1.20
CA GLN A 14 5.54 -8.16 0.85
C GLN A 14 5.58 -9.62 1.24
N MET A 15 6.72 -10.30 1.05
CA MET A 15 6.90 -11.69 1.48
C MET A 15 6.87 -11.81 3.01
N GLU A 16 7.57 -10.93 3.71
CA GLU A 16 7.54 -10.89 5.18
C GLU A 16 6.11 -10.69 5.71
N CYS A 17 5.35 -9.75 5.12
CA CYS A 17 3.97 -9.53 5.53
C CYS A 17 3.03 -10.69 5.17
N ILE A 18 3.32 -11.45 4.11
CA ILE A 18 2.59 -12.68 3.81
C ILE A 18 2.84 -13.72 4.91
N GLU A 19 4.10 -13.89 5.32
CA GLU A 19 4.48 -14.82 6.39
C GLU A 19 3.89 -14.41 7.75
N GLU A 20 3.96 -13.13 8.11
CA GLU A 20 3.45 -12.58 9.37
C GLU A 20 1.94 -12.72 9.48
N THR A 21 1.21 -12.37 8.41
CA THR A 21 -0.26 -12.35 8.44
C THR A 21 -0.89 -13.67 8.02
N ARG A 22 -0.13 -14.57 7.40
CA ARG A 22 -0.62 -15.84 6.83
C ARG A 22 -1.69 -15.66 5.75
N VAL A 23 -1.74 -14.50 5.10
CA VAL A 23 -2.60 -14.29 3.93
C VAL A 23 -2.16 -15.19 2.78
N ASP A 24 -3.11 -15.74 2.04
CA ASP A 24 -2.85 -16.54 0.85
C ASP A 24 -2.13 -15.70 -0.23
N PRO A 25 -0.91 -16.08 -0.65
CA PRO A 25 -0.15 -15.40 -1.70
C PRO A 25 -0.93 -15.24 -3.02
N ASP A 26 -1.83 -16.16 -3.35
CA ASP A 26 -2.62 -16.10 -4.57
C ASP A 26 -3.63 -14.95 -4.54
N ILE A 27 -4.17 -14.63 -3.37
CA ILE A 27 -5.05 -13.46 -3.19
C ILE A 27 -4.25 -12.18 -3.43
N ILE A 28 -3.03 -12.10 -2.90
CA ILE A 28 -2.15 -10.94 -3.10
C ILE A 28 -1.77 -10.77 -4.57
N THR A 29 -1.47 -11.87 -5.25
CA THR A 29 -1.18 -11.87 -6.69
C THR A 29 -2.37 -11.36 -7.50
N LYS A 30 -3.59 -11.77 -7.16
CA LYS A 30 -4.83 -11.28 -7.78
C LYS A 30 -5.05 -9.78 -7.53
N ILE A 31 -4.82 -9.31 -6.29
CA ILE A 31 -4.92 -7.89 -5.95
C ILE A 31 -3.96 -7.05 -6.80
N LYS A 32 -2.70 -7.48 -6.94
CA LYS A 32 -1.73 -6.82 -7.84
C LYS A 32 -2.19 -6.78 -9.29
N ALA A 33 -2.85 -7.84 -9.74
CA ALA A 33 -3.48 -7.92 -11.06
C ALA A 33 -4.83 -7.16 -11.16
N ARG A 34 -5.17 -6.30 -10.18
CA ARG A 34 -6.40 -5.51 -10.10
C ARG A 34 -7.68 -6.34 -9.92
N SER A 35 -7.55 -7.59 -9.52
CA SER A 35 -8.68 -8.47 -9.19
C SER A 35 -8.92 -8.47 -7.68
N TRP A 36 -9.96 -7.75 -7.25
CA TRP A 36 -10.32 -7.52 -5.85
C TRP A 36 -11.35 -8.50 -5.28
N ASN A 37 -11.50 -9.66 -5.91
CA ASN A 37 -12.42 -10.70 -5.45
C ASN A 37 -11.81 -11.44 -4.25
N ILE A 38 -11.88 -10.82 -3.08
CA ILE A 38 -11.35 -11.35 -1.82
C ILE A 38 -12.45 -12.18 -1.13
N PRO A 39 -12.21 -13.47 -0.83
CA PRO A 39 -13.13 -14.26 -0.01
C PRO A 39 -13.36 -13.60 1.34
N TYR A 40 -14.61 -13.58 1.81
CA TYR A 40 -14.97 -12.96 3.10
C TYR A 40 -14.13 -13.50 4.27
N SER A 41 -13.88 -14.81 4.29
CA SER A 41 -13.04 -15.48 5.30
C SER A 41 -11.59 -15.00 5.31
N SER A 42 -11.06 -14.49 4.19
CA SER A 42 -9.68 -14.03 4.05
C SER A 42 -9.54 -12.51 4.13
N LEU A 43 -10.65 -11.77 4.17
CA LEU A 43 -10.65 -10.31 4.11
C LEU A 43 -9.85 -9.68 5.24
N HIS A 44 -9.96 -10.20 6.46
CA HIS A 44 -9.21 -9.66 7.60
C HIS A 44 -7.69 -9.86 7.44
N LEU A 45 -7.25 -11.00 6.87
CA LEU A 45 -5.84 -11.29 6.61
C LEU A 45 -5.28 -10.32 5.57
N VAL A 46 -6.05 -10.04 4.52
CA VAL A 46 -5.68 -9.07 3.49
C VAL A 46 -5.56 -7.65 4.05
N LYS A 47 -6.49 -7.22 4.92
CA LYS A 47 -6.42 -5.92 5.58
C LYS A 47 -5.16 -5.81 6.44
N ASN A 48 -4.87 -6.83 7.25
CA ASN A 48 -3.66 -6.87 8.08
C ASN A 48 -2.39 -6.85 7.22
N TRP A 49 -2.39 -7.59 6.11
CA TRP A 49 -1.28 -7.59 5.16
C TRP A 49 -1.05 -6.21 4.55
N ALA A 50 -2.12 -5.53 4.13
CA ALA A 50 -2.07 -4.18 3.60
C ALA A 50 -1.41 -3.21 4.59
N LEU A 51 -1.84 -3.22 5.85
CA LEU A 51 -1.26 -2.37 6.89
C LEU A 51 0.22 -2.72 7.14
N CYS A 52 0.55 -4.00 7.25
CA CYS A 52 1.92 -4.47 7.45
C CYS A 52 2.86 -3.94 6.37
N VAL A 53 2.49 -4.07 5.08
CA VAL A 53 3.35 -3.62 3.98
C VAL A 53 3.51 -2.09 4.02
N MET A 54 2.42 -1.34 4.22
CA MET A 54 2.47 0.12 4.30
C MET A 54 3.35 0.61 5.47
N MET A 55 3.30 -0.09 6.61
CA MET A 55 4.17 0.19 7.76
C MET A 55 5.64 -0.12 7.49
N LYS A 56 5.96 -1.31 6.94
CA LYS A 56 7.35 -1.68 6.62
C LYS A 56 7.97 -0.76 5.57
N ARG A 57 7.17 -0.27 4.63
CA ARG A 57 7.59 0.77 3.67
C ARG A 57 7.73 2.16 4.30
N GLY A 58 7.34 2.34 5.55
CA GLY A 58 7.38 3.62 6.26
C GLY A 58 6.30 4.61 5.82
N LEU A 59 5.31 4.18 5.04
CA LEU A 59 4.26 5.04 4.48
C LEU A 59 3.07 5.22 5.41
N MET A 60 2.93 4.38 6.43
CA MET A 60 1.81 4.44 7.38
C MET A 60 2.27 4.09 8.80
N THR A 61 1.61 4.64 9.81
CA THR A 61 1.79 4.22 11.21
C THR A 61 0.92 3.00 11.54
N LYS A 62 1.11 2.39 12.71
CA LYS A 62 0.27 1.28 13.19
C LYS A 62 -1.19 1.70 13.43
N GLU A 63 -1.42 2.99 13.65
CA GLU A 63 -2.76 3.58 13.82
C GLU A 63 -3.41 3.97 12.47
N GLY A 64 -2.76 3.71 11.34
CA GLY A 64 -3.32 4.01 10.02
C GLY A 64 -3.06 5.44 9.53
N VAL A 65 -2.17 6.19 10.18
CA VAL A 65 -1.82 7.55 9.75
C VAL A 65 -0.83 7.48 8.58
N TYR A 66 -1.25 7.97 7.41
CA TYR A 66 -0.39 8.03 6.22
C TYR A 66 0.69 9.12 6.37
N LYS A 67 1.92 8.81 5.97
CA LYS A 67 3.08 9.72 6.05
C LYS A 67 3.35 10.36 4.69
N LEU A 68 2.57 11.40 4.38
CA LEU A 68 2.63 12.11 3.10
C LEU A 68 4.04 12.64 2.79
N ASP A 69 4.74 13.18 3.80
CA ASP A 69 6.09 13.71 3.65
C ASP A 69 7.11 12.63 3.25
N ILE A 70 6.95 11.40 3.76
CA ILE A 70 7.78 10.24 3.40
C ILE A 70 7.44 9.77 1.99
N ALA A 71 6.16 9.70 1.65
CA ALA A 71 5.71 9.32 0.31
C ALA A 71 6.25 10.26 -0.77
N LEU A 72 6.13 11.58 -0.59
CA LEU A 72 6.59 12.56 -1.57
C LEU A 72 8.11 12.60 -1.74
N LYS A 73 8.89 12.14 -0.75
CA LYS A 73 10.35 11.99 -0.90
C LYS A 73 10.71 10.92 -1.95
N MET A 74 9.84 9.94 -2.17
CA MET A 74 10.01 8.87 -3.17
C MET A 74 9.55 9.28 -4.57
N VAL A 75 8.96 10.47 -4.72
CA VAL A 75 8.44 10.99 -5.99
C VAL A 75 9.43 12.02 -6.56
N PRO A 76 9.70 12.00 -7.89
CA PRO A 76 10.43 13.05 -8.58
C PRO A 76 9.89 14.44 -8.23
N ARG A 77 10.79 15.41 -8.01
CA ARG A 77 10.40 16.71 -7.42
C ARG A 77 9.33 17.43 -8.24
N ASP A 78 9.43 17.36 -9.56
CA ASP A 78 8.52 17.95 -10.54
C ASP A 78 7.14 17.27 -10.61
N GLU A 79 7.01 16.05 -10.06
CA GLU A 79 5.77 15.28 -10.06
C GLU A 79 5.07 15.26 -8.68
N ARG A 80 5.67 15.86 -7.65
CA ARG A 80 5.16 15.82 -6.27
C ARG A 80 3.76 16.40 -6.13
N ASP A 81 3.47 17.52 -6.76
CA ASP A 81 2.13 18.15 -6.70
C ASP A 81 1.04 17.25 -7.29
N ALA A 82 1.37 16.50 -8.36
CA ALA A 82 0.46 15.55 -8.95
C ALA A 82 0.27 14.32 -8.04
N ALA A 83 1.36 13.80 -7.48
CA ALA A 83 1.31 12.68 -6.54
C ALA A 83 0.54 13.03 -5.25
N GLU A 84 0.75 14.21 -4.68
CA GLU A 84 0.05 14.69 -3.48
C GLU A 84 -1.46 14.73 -3.70
N LYS A 85 -1.92 15.34 -4.80
CA LYS A 85 -3.36 15.39 -5.14
C LYS A 85 -3.98 14.00 -5.24
N ILE A 86 -3.24 13.05 -5.81
CA ILE A 86 -3.71 11.67 -5.96
C ILE A 86 -3.77 10.98 -4.59
N ILE A 87 -2.72 11.12 -3.78
CA ILE A 87 -2.66 10.57 -2.41
C ILE A 87 -3.83 11.11 -1.59
N ASP A 88 -4.00 12.43 -1.55
CA ASP A 88 -5.05 13.11 -0.77
C ASP A 88 -6.45 12.65 -1.18
N SER A 89 -6.69 12.45 -2.48
CA SER A 89 -7.97 11.94 -2.98
C SER A 89 -8.30 10.52 -2.48
N CYS A 90 -7.29 9.77 -2.03
CA CYS A 90 -7.42 8.40 -1.55
C CYS A 90 -7.32 8.25 -0.02
N LEU A 91 -6.99 9.32 0.73
CA LEU A 91 -6.93 9.26 2.19
C LEU A 91 -8.33 9.16 2.79
N SER A 92 -8.49 8.27 3.77
CA SER A 92 -9.74 8.16 4.54
C SER A 92 -9.87 9.33 5.51
N GLN A 93 -11.00 10.03 5.47
CA GLN A 93 -11.37 11.03 6.48
C GLN A 93 -12.16 10.43 7.66
N LYS A 94 -12.43 9.12 7.62
CA LYS A 94 -13.24 8.40 8.61
C LYS A 94 -12.34 7.77 9.67
N ALA A 95 -12.78 7.83 10.92
CA ALA A 95 -12.22 7.04 12.01
C ALA A 95 -12.67 5.58 11.86
N ILE A 96 -11.87 4.80 11.14
CA ILE A 96 -12.05 3.36 10.91
C ILE A 96 -10.74 2.63 11.32
N PRO A 97 -10.75 1.30 11.49
CA PRO A 97 -9.55 0.54 11.83
C PRO A 97 -8.38 0.80 10.87
N ALA A 98 -7.15 0.75 11.37
CA ALA A 98 -5.95 1.09 10.62
C ALA A 98 -5.78 0.20 9.36
N GLU A 99 -6.12 -1.08 9.49
CA GLU A 99 -6.08 -2.07 8.43
C GLU A 99 -7.13 -1.82 7.35
N ASP A 100 -8.27 -1.22 7.71
CA ASP A 100 -9.27 -0.72 6.77
C ASP A 100 -8.76 0.51 6.02
N ILE A 101 -8.12 1.46 6.73
CA ILE A 101 -7.51 2.65 6.10
C ILE A 101 -6.47 2.22 5.06
N ALA A 102 -5.57 1.30 5.42
CA ALA A 102 -4.54 0.80 4.54
C ALA A 102 -5.12 0.13 3.28
N LEU A 103 -6.08 -0.78 3.45
CA LEU A 103 -6.69 -1.49 2.32
C LEU A 103 -7.46 -0.52 1.39
N ASN A 104 -8.24 0.39 1.97
CA ASN A 104 -9.01 1.38 1.20
C ASN A 104 -8.09 2.30 0.40
N PHE A 105 -6.98 2.76 1.00
CA PHE A 105 -5.99 3.59 0.33
C PHE A 105 -5.38 2.84 -0.88
N ILE A 106 -4.94 1.60 -0.68
CA ILE A 106 -4.36 0.77 -1.75
C ILE A 106 -5.35 0.58 -2.90
N GLN A 107 -6.59 0.23 -2.58
CA GLN A 107 -7.62 0.00 -3.58
C GLN A 107 -7.96 1.28 -4.35
N CYS A 108 -8.06 2.42 -3.67
CA CYS A 108 -8.25 3.72 -4.32
C CYS A 108 -7.07 4.07 -5.22
N TYR A 109 -5.85 4.00 -4.69
CA TYR A 109 -4.64 4.37 -5.41
C TYR A 109 -4.45 3.53 -6.68
N GLN A 110 -4.72 2.22 -6.62
CA GLN A 110 -4.62 1.36 -7.80
C GLN A 110 -5.55 1.80 -8.95
N LYS A 111 -6.73 2.36 -8.64
CA LYS A 111 -7.69 2.84 -9.65
C LYS A 111 -7.18 4.06 -10.41
N THR A 112 -6.35 4.89 -9.78
CA THR A 112 -5.78 6.11 -10.39
C THR A 112 -4.81 5.79 -11.52
N ARG A 113 -4.23 4.58 -11.52
CA ARG A 113 -3.16 4.14 -12.43
C ARG A 113 -1.88 4.98 -12.35
N ALA A 114 -1.73 5.78 -11.30
CA ALA A 114 -0.48 6.45 -11.00
C ALA A 114 0.62 5.42 -10.74
N ASN A 115 1.81 5.70 -11.28
CA ASN A 115 2.96 4.80 -11.18
C ASN A 115 4.05 5.38 -10.26
N TYR A 116 3.62 5.93 -9.12
CA TYR A 116 4.55 6.31 -8.05
C TYR A 116 4.67 5.21 -7.02
N THR A 117 5.84 5.10 -6.40
CA THR A 117 6.18 4.14 -5.35
C THR A 117 5.55 4.50 -4.00
N VAL A 118 4.35 5.09 -3.97
CA VAL A 118 3.68 5.63 -2.76
C VAL A 118 2.60 4.70 -2.19
N SER A 119 2.52 3.44 -2.65
CA SER A 119 1.53 2.44 -2.22
C SER A 119 2.16 1.05 -1.99
N ILE A 120 1.59 -0.04 -2.48
CA ILE A 120 2.18 -1.39 -2.43
C ILE A 120 2.63 -1.91 -3.80
N PHE A 121 2.28 -1.17 -4.87
CA PHE A 121 2.56 -1.55 -6.26
C PHE A 121 3.85 -0.89 -6.70
N ILE A 122 4.81 -1.71 -7.11
CA ILE A 122 6.14 -1.36 -7.61
C ILE A 122 6.48 -2.37 -8.71
#